data_AF-A0A653CMD1-F1
#
_entry.id   AF-A0A653CMD1-F1
#
_cell.length_a   1.000
_cell.length_b   1.000
_cell.length_c   1.000
_cell.angle_alpha   90.00
_cell.angle_beta   90.00
_cell.angle_gamma   90.00
#
_symmetry.space_group_name_H-M   'P 1'
#
loop_
_entity.id
_entity.type
_entity.pdbx_description
1 polymer ?
#
loop_
_entity_poly.entity_id
_entity_poly.type
_entity_poly.pdbx_seq_one_letter_code
_entity_poly.pdbx_strand_id
1 'polypeptide(L)'
;MAYAYWKSGKTKDHAVFDLFFRKNPFQGEFTIFAGLEECLKFLNKFHYSDSDIAYLRDTLPASTKKNFSSISELLMPVILDYTQRLKDM
;
A
#
# COMPACT_ATOMS: atom_id res chain seq x y z
N MET A 1 2.56 -9.39 -7.26
CA MET A 1 2.98 -8.09 -7.85
C MET A 1 4.22 -7.52 -7.18
N ALA A 2 4.25 -7.30 -5.85
CA ALA A 2 5.41 -6.73 -5.15
C ALA A 2 6.76 -7.39 -5.50
N TYR A 3 6.81 -8.74 -5.55
CA TYR A 3 8.00 -9.48 -5.98
C TYR A 3 8.48 -9.13 -7.39
N ALA A 4 7.56 -8.93 -8.35
CA ALA A 4 7.92 -8.57 -9.71
C ALA A 4 8.49 -7.15 -9.80
N TYR A 5 7.91 -6.19 -9.06
CA TYR A 5 8.45 -4.82 -8.97
C TYR A 5 9.83 -4.78 -8.31
N TRP A 6 10.01 -5.54 -7.22
CA TRP A 6 11.32 -5.71 -6.59
C TRP A 6 12.35 -6.34 -7.53
N LYS A 7 11.98 -7.45 -8.19
CA LYS A 7 12.87 -8.17 -9.12
C LYS A 7 13.24 -7.34 -10.36
N SER A 8 12.36 -6.44 -10.78
CA SER A 8 12.60 -5.53 -11.92
C SER A 8 13.27 -4.20 -11.53
N GLY A 9 13.61 -4.01 -10.25
CA GLY A 9 14.28 -2.78 -9.77
C GLY A 9 13.39 -1.55 -9.71
N LYS A 10 12.06 -1.72 -9.80
CA LYS A 10 11.05 -0.65 -9.92
C LYS A 10 10.43 -0.23 -8.58
N THR A 11 11.07 -0.57 -7.47
CA THR A 11 10.52 -0.30 -6.13
C THR A 11 10.55 1.18 -5.74
N LYS A 12 11.36 1.99 -6.43
CA LYS A 12 11.47 3.43 -6.21
C LYS A 12 10.78 4.24 -7.32
N ASP A 13 10.10 3.57 -8.24
CA ASP A 13 9.36 4.25 -9.31
C ASP A 13 8.15 4.97 -8.69
N HIS A 14 7.94 6.23 -9.09
CA HIS A 14 6.75 6.97 -8.68
C HIS A 14 5.51 6.38 -9.35
N ALA A 15 4.51 6.08 -8.53
CA ALA A 15 3.21 5.58 -8.98
C ALA A 15 2.08 6.38 -8.33
N VAL A 16 1.03 6.67 -9.09
CA VAL A 16 -0.19 7.33 -8.63
C VAL A 16 -1.36 6.37 -8.83
N PHE A 17 -2.23 6.27 -7.82
CA PHE A 17 -3.41 5.41 -7.85
C PHE A 17 -4.65 6.23 -7.49
N ASP A 18 -5.67 6.14 -8.34
CA ASP A 18 -6.96 6.79 -8.12
C ASP A 18 -7.99 5.76 -7.62
N LEU A 19 -8.68 6.09 -6.53
CA LEU A 19 -9.78 5.31 -6.01
C LEU A 19 -11.11 5.96 -6.42
N PHE A 20 -11.90 5.25 -7.22
CA PHE A 20 -13.23 5.66 -7.63
C PHE A 20 -14.13 4.43 -7.81
N PHE A 21 -15.44 4.63 -7.78
CA PHE A 21 -16.43 3.61 -8.14
C PHE A 21 -17.10 4.00 -9.45
N ARG A 22 -17.51 3.00 -10.24
CA ARG A 22 -18.13 3.23 -11.56
C ARG A 22 -19.63 3.50 -11.50
N LYS A 23 -20.27 3.11 -10.39
CA LYS A 23 -21.71 3.28 -10.15
C LYS A 23 -21.89 3.67 -8.70
N ASN A 24 -22.74 4.67 -8.45
CA ASN A 24 -23.14 4.99 -7.10
C ASN A 24 -23.85 3.79 -6.46
N PRO A 25 -23.58 3.49 -5.19
CA PRO A 25 -24.33 2.49 -4.43
C PRO A 25 -25.78 2.95 -4.26
N PHE A 26 -26.67 1.99 -3.99
CA PHE A 26 -28.10 2.24 -3.71
C PHE A 26 -28.88 3.00 -4.80
N GLN A 27 -28.36 3.04 -6.04
CA GLN A 27 -28.93 3.83 -7.14
C GLN A 27 -29.01 5.33 -6.82
N GLY A 28 -28.12 5.83 -5.96
CA GLY A 28 -28.06 7.25 -5.61
C GLY A 28 -27.40 8.11 -6.69
N GLU A 29 -27.59 9.43 -6.59
CA GLU A 29 -26.96 10.41 -7.48
C GLU A 29 -25.56 10.83 -7.01
N PHE A 30 -25.24 10.61 -5.73
CA PHE A 30 -23.94 10.91 -5.14
C PHE A 30 -23.58 9.89 -4.05
N THR A 31 -22.30 9.82 -3.73
CA THR A 31 -21.78 8.98 -2.64
C THR A 31 -20.91 9.82 -1.73
N ILE A 32 -21.13 9.69 -0.43
CA ILE A 32 -20.29 10.31 0.59
C ILE A 32 -19.29 9.26 1.07
N PHE A 33 -18.01 9.62 1.07
CA PHE A 33 -16.99 8.80 1.71
C PHE A 33 -16.82 9.25 3.17
N ALA A 34 -17.24 8.40 4.09
CA ALA A 34 -16.93 8.51 5.51
C ALA A 34 -15.85 7.48 5.89
N GLY A 35 -14.78 7.91 6.57
CA GLY A 35 -13.71 7.03 7.06
C GLY A 35 -12.34 7.16 6.38
N LEU A 36 -12.13 8.18 5.53
CA LEU A 36 -10.84 8.41 4.89
C LEU A 36 -9.71 8.62 5.91
N GLU A 37 -9.99 9.30 7.03
CA GLU A 37 -9.00 9.54 8.07
C GLU A 37 -8.51 8.24 8.73
N GLU A 38 -9.42 7.30 9.01
CA GLU A 38 -9.10 5.98 9.55
C GLU A 38 -8.25 5.17 8.56
N CYS A 39 -8.57 5.23 7.27
CA CYS A 39 -7.74 4.61 6.24
C CYS A 39 -6.31 5.16 6.23
N LEU A 40 -6.15 6.49 6.34
CA LEU A 40 -4.82 7.12 6.41
C LEU A 40 -4.08 6.74 7.69
N LYS A 41 -4.76 6.71 8.85
CA LYS A 41 -4.18 6.27 10.12
C LYS A 41 -3.71 4.83 10.07
N PHE A 42 -4.49 3.95 9.43
CA PHE A 42 -4.13 2.55 9.23
C PHE A 42 -2.86 2.43 8.37
N LEU A 43 -2.84 3.08 7.20
CA LEU A 43 -1.69 3.04 6.29
C LEU A 43 -0.42 3.58 6.95
N ASN A 44 -0.52 4.64 7.76
CA ASN A 44 0.63 5.22 8.45
C ASN A 44 1.22 4.29 9.53
N LYS A 45 0.43 3.39 10.09
CA LYS A 45 0.86 2.44 11.15
C LYS A 45 1.11 1.03 10.61
N PHE A 46 0.82 0.78 9.35
CA PHE A 46 0.90 -0.55 8.75
C PHE A 46 2.36 -1.03 8.72
N HIS A 47 2.59 -2.21 9.27
CA HIS A 47 3.87 -2.91 9.21
C HIS A 47 3.59 -4.42 9.24
N TYR A 48 4.50 -5.21 8.65
CA TYR A 48 4.43 -6.66 8.81
C TYR A 48 4.94 -7.06 10.18
N SER A 49 4.25 -8.03 10.80
CA SER A 49 4.77 -8.71 11.98
C SER A 49 5.86 -9.71 11.62
N ASP A 50 6.66 -10.12 12.59
CA ASP A 50 7.67 -11.17 12.38
C ASP A 50 7.04 -12.49 11.92
N SER A 51 5.84 -12.81 12.42
CA SER A 51 5.07 -13.98 11.97
C SER A 51 4.64 -13.87 10.51
N ASP A 52 4.25 -12.67 10.04
CA ASP A 52 3.89 -12.47 8.63
C ASP A 52 5.11 -12.68 7.74
N ILE A 53 6.28 -12.16 8.15
CA ILE A 53 7.53 -12.34 7.41
C ILE A 53 7.95 -13.81 7.38
N ALA A 54 7.81 -14.52 8.50
CA ALA A 54 8.08 -15.96 8.58
C ALA A 54 7.16 -16.76 7.64
N TYR A 55 5.86 -16.45 7.66
CA TYR A 55 4.87 -17.07 6.78
C TYR A 55 5.18 -16.83 5.30
N LEU A 56 5.55 -15.59 4.93
CA LEU A 56 5.95 -15.25 3.56
C LEU A 56 7.21 -16.01 3.13
N ARG A 57 8.19 -16.21 4.01
CA ARG A 57 9.40 -16.98 3.69
C ARG A 57 9.11 -18.46 3.42
N ASP A 58 8.16 -19.04 4.16
CA ASP A 58 7.77 -20.44 4.02
C ASP A 58 6.89 -20.68 2.78
N THR A 59 5.94 -19.77 2.54
CA THR A 59 4.94 -19.92 1.47
C THR A 59 5.50 -19.57 0.09
N LEU A 60 6.51 -18.71 0.00
CA LEU A 60 7.08 -18.32 -1.29
C LEU A 60 7.89 -19.47 -1.91
N PRO A 61 7.83 -19.64 -3.25
CA PRO A 61 8.57 -20.72 -3.92
C PRO A 61 10.07 -20.67 -3.62
N ALA A 62 10.72 -21.82 -3.55
CA ALA A 62 12.17 -21.92 -3.32
C ALA A 62 13.04 -21.16 -4.36
N SER A 63 12.47 -20.84 -5.53
CA SER A 63 13.10 -20.00 -6.56
C SER A 63 13.12 -18.50 -6.22
N THR A 64 12.46 -18.10 -5.13
CA THR A 64 12.43 -16.72 -4.64
C THR A 64 13.79 -16.37 -4.06
N LYS A 65 14.44 -15.35 -4.62
CA LYS A 65 15.75 -14.85 -4.14
C LYS A 65 15.69 -14.54 -2.64
N LYS A 66 16.66 -15.07 -1.88
CA LYS A 66 16.76 -14.92 -0.41
C LYS A 66 16.69 -13.46 0.09
N ASN A 67 17.14 -12.50 -0.73
CA ASN A 67 17.15 -11.07 -0.37
C ASN A 67 15.77 -10.39 -0.50
N PHE A 68 14.73 -11.12 -0.90
CA PHE A 68 13.37 -10.58 -0.95
C PHE A 68 12.82 -10.24 0.45
N SER A 69 13.40 -10.81 1.52
CA SER A 69 12.96 -10.52 2.88
C SER A 69 13.19 -9.08 3.33
N SER A 70 14.01 -8.29 2.62
CA SER A 70 14.14 -6.84 2.84
C SER A 70 12.89 -6.04 2.42
N ILE A 71 11.83 -6.71 1.95
CA ILE A 71 10.54 -6.04 1.66
C ILE A 71 9.91 -5.40 2.89
N SER A 72 10.19 -5.89 4.10
CA SER A 72 9.70 -5.24 5.32
C SER A 72 10.18 -3.80 5.45
N GLU A 73 11.37 -3.48 4.92
CA GLU A 73 11.94 -2.12 4.90
C GLU A 73 11.30 -1.23 3.81
N LEU A 74 10.69 -1.84 2.79
CA LEU A 74 10.06 -1.14 1.66
C LEU A 74 8.66 -0.61 1.97
N LEU A 75 8.08 -0.99 3.11
CA LEU A 75 6.78 -0.51 3.59
C LEU A 75 6.91 0.58 4.66
N MET A 76 8.06 1.23 4.76
CA MET A 76 8.13 2.48 5.51
C MET A 76 7.11 3.48 4.95
N PRO A 77 6.37 4.21 5.81
CA PRO A 77 5.28 5.07 5.39
C PRO A 77 5.82 6.24 4.54
N VAL A 78 5.67 6.14 3.22
CA VAL A 78 5.76 7.29 2.31
C VAL A 78 4.36 7.85 2.12
N ILE A 79 3.82 8.46 3.19
CA ILE A 79 2.76 9.44 3.07
C ILE A 79 3.33 10.77 3.56
N LEU A 80 4.38 11.26 2.90
CA LEU A 80 4.79 12.65 3.02
C LEU A 80 4.68 13.27 1.63
N ASP A 81 3.55 13.95 1.39
CA ASP A 81 3.52 15.32 0.82
C ASP A 81 2.05 15.80 0.60
N TYR A 82 1.12 14.90 0.29
CA TYR A 82 -0.22 15.30 -0.17
C TYR A 82 -1.15 15.87 0.90
N THR A 83 -1.01 15.46 2.17
CA THR A 83 -1.85 15.98 3.27
C THR A 83 -1.53 17.43 3.63
N GLN A 84 -0.35 17.94 3.29
CA GLN A 84 -0.01 19.34 3.55
C GLN A 84 -0.77 20.26 2.59
N ARG A 85 -0.86 19.90 1.30
CA ARG A 85 -1.58 20.68 0.28
C ARG A 85 -3.09 20.75 0.46
N LEU A 86 -3.71 19.74 1.08
CA LEU A 86 -5.16 19.73 1.32
C LEU A 86 -5.60 20.57 2.53
N LYS A 87 -4.68 20.95 3.42
CA LYS A 87 -4.97 21.86 4.55
C LYS A 87 -4.86 23.34 4.15
N ASP A 88 -4.20 23.62 3.03
CA ASP A 88 -3.98 24.97 2.50
C ASP A 88 -5.04 25.39 1.46
N MET A 89 -6.09 24.59 1.27
CA MET A 89 -7.29 24.87 0.46
C MET A 89 -8.53 24.96 1.35
#